data_AF-A0A1V5KJI6-F1
#
_entry.id   AF-A0A1V5KJI6-F1
#
_cell.length_a   1.000
_cell.length_b   1.000
_cell.length_c   1.000
_cell.angle_alpha   90.00
_cell.angle_beta   90.00
_cell.angle_gamma   90.00
#
_symmetry.space_group_name_H-M   'P 1'
#
loop_
_entity.id
_entity.type
_entity.pdbx_description
1 polymer ?
#
loop_
_entity_poly.entity_id
_entity_poly.type
_entity_poly.pdbx_seq_one_letter_code
_entity_poly.pdbx_strand_id
1 'polypeptide(L)'
;MLLDEAGKIAECKIDYIPAAITFTAEGKISSDPTAPVQSKQELGFDYGMKKASGIGKEWFEQADALAAYVVGKTGQEVLQIPLTQGNTAADQDLIASVTIKINPYIEGIAKACENAKEMGAKAGDGLSIGSVTSAAASKDAAADAAGEAAISSTFAVVTKDGNGVITSCVLDALNASVKFDAKGQITSDLTQPIASKNVLGDAYGMRGSSKLGLEWNEQAANFAKLTVGKNRDQILGMDLAGADVVSSATIHTNEFVAAIAKALG
;
A
#
# COMPACT_ATOMS: atom_id res chain seq x y z
N MET A 1 -5.26 -9.28 1.05
CA MET A 1 -6.47 -10.10 0.83
C MET A 1 -6.30 -11.39 1.60
N LEU A 2 -7.36 -11.90 2.23
CA LEU A 2 -7.39 -13.24 2.81
C LEU A 2 -8.44 -14.06 2.07
N LEU A 3 -8.07 -15.25 1.60
CA LEU A 3 -8.97 -16.16 0.91
C LEU A 3 -9.28 -17.38 1.79
N ASP A 4 -10.47 -17.95 1.62
CA ASP A 4 -10.81 -19.27 2.14
C ASP A 4 -10.23 -20.39 1.27
N GLU A 5 -10.40 -21.64 1.71
CA GLU A 5 -9.93 -22.84 1.00
C GLU A 5 -10.56 -23.01 -0.39
N ALA A 6 -11.70 -22.37 -0.66
CA ALA A 6 -12.37 -22.39 -1.95
C ALA A 6 -11.92 -21.23 -2.86
N GLY A 7 -10.95 -20.42 -2.44
CA GLY A 7 -10.46 -19.27 -3.19
C GLY A 7 -11.42 -18.07 -3.19
N LYS A 8 -12.39 -18.04 -2.27
CA LYS A 8 -13.29 -16.90 -2.06
C LYS A 8 -12.70 -15.97 -1.03
N ILE A 9 -13.06 -14.69 -1.12
CA ILE A 9 -12.60 -13.66 -0.19
C ILE A 9 -13.19 -13.92 1.19
N ALA A 10 -12.33 -14.22 2.17
CA ALA A 10 -12.69 -14.30 3.58
C ALA A 10 -12.63 -12.93 4.25
N GLU A 11 -11.58 -12.15 3.97
CA GLU A 11 -11.46 -10.75 4.39
C GLU A 11 -10.80 -9.87 3.33
N CYS A 12 -11.36 -8.67 3.16
CA CYS A 12 -10.82 -7.62 2.30
C CYS A 12 -10.54 -6.37 3.15
N LYS A 13 -9.41 -5.71 2.88
CA LYS A 13 -9.07 -4.38 3.43
C LYS A 13 -8.65 -3.50 2.27
N ILE A 14 -9.22 -2.30 2.21
CA ILE A 14 -8.97 -1.31 1.18
C ILE A 14 -8.46 -0.05 1.87
N ASP A 15 -7.37 0.48 1.35
CA ASP A 15 -6.80 1.75 1.77
C ASP A 15 -6.31 2.54 0.55
N TYR A 16 -6.09 3.83 0.74
CA TYR A 16 -5.62 4.73 -0.30
C TYR A 16 -4.73 5.80 0.32
N ILE A 17 -3.56 6.02 -0.27
CA ILE A 17 -2.63 7.06 0.17
C ILE A 17 -2.84 8.31 -0.72
N PRO A 18 -3.37 9.42 -0.19
CA PRO A 18 -3.61 10.65 -0.94
C PRO A 18 -2.35 11.53 -1.02
N ALA A 19 -1.17 10.93 -1.21
CA ALA A 19 0.09 11.66 -1.26
C ALA A 19 0.16 12.53 -2.52
N ALA A 20 0.44 13.82 -2.36
CA ALA A 20 0.65 14.75 -3.45
C ALA A 20 1.79 15.71 -3.10
N ILE A 21 2.66 15.97 -4.07
CA ILE A 21 3.74 16.94 -3.96
C ILE A 21 3.55 18.00 -5.04
N THR A 22 3.52 19.26 -4.62
CA THR A 22 3.32 20.40 -5.50
C THR A 22 4.64 21.12 -5.74
N PHE A 23 4.79 21.67 -6.94
CA PHE A 23 5.92 22.50 -7.32
C PHE A 23 5.47 23.68 -8.17
N THR A 24 6.32 24.70 -8.29
CA THR A 24 6.01 25.98 -8.96
C THR A 24 6.62 26.08 -10.35
N ALA A 25 6.24 27.14 -11.08
CA ALA A 25 6.82 27.49 -12.38
C ALA A 25 8.30 27.93 -12.30
N GLU A 26 8.85 28.08 -11.09
CA GLU A 26 10.27 28.38 -10.84
C GLU A 26 11.07 27.12 -10.50
N GLY A 27 10.47 25.93 -10.69
CA GLY A 27 11.12 24.66 -10.36
C GLY A 27 11.37 24.49 -8.86
N LYS A 28 10.44 24.96 -8.02
CA LYS A 28 10.53 24.88 -6.56
C LYS A 28 9.43 24.02 -5.97
N ILE A 29 9.78 23.13 -5.04
CA ILE A 29 8.79 22.39 -4.24
C ILE A 29 8.02 23.41 -3.38
N SER A 30 6.69 23.34 -3.41
CA SER A 30 5.80 24.28 -2.71
C SER A 30 4.99 23.64 -1.58
N SER A 31 4.84 22.33 -1.57
CA SER A 31 4.32 21.56 -0.42
C SER A 31 5.45 21.24 0.55
N ASP A 32 5.15 21.04 1.84
CA ASP A 32 6.14 20.52 2.80
C ASP A 32 6.39 19.01 2.54
N PRO A 33 7.57 18.61 2.03
CA PRO A 33 7.86 17.21 1.73
C PRO A 33 8.14 16.37 3.00
N THR A 34 8.26 17.02 4.15
CA THR A 34 8.50 16.37 5.46
C THR A 34 7.22 16.19 6.27
N ALA A 35 6.10 16.75 5.81
CA ALA A 35 4.81 16.58 6.45
C ALA A 35 4.43 15.08 6.51
N PRO A 36 3.87 14.59 7.62
CA PRO A 36 3.40 13.22 7.71
C PRO A 36 2.36 12.93 6.63
N VAL A 37 2.56 11.83 5.90
CA VAL A 37 1.59 11.34 4.93
C VAL A 37 0.79 10.21 5.56
N GLN A 38 -0.50 10.46 5.79
CA GLN A 38 -1.46 9.47 6.28
C GLN A 38 -2.31 8.93 5.15
N SER A 39 -2.66 7.66 5.22
CA SER A 39 -3.65 7.07 4.33
C SER A 39 -5.06 7.53 4.65
N LYS A 40 -6.02 7.28 3.77
CA LYS A 40 -7.42 7.65 4.01
C LYS A 40 -8.08 6.83 5.11
N GLN A 41 -7.64 5.59 5.33
CA GLN A 41 -8.06 4.83 6.52
C GLN A 41 -7.51 5.48 7.80
N GLU A 42 -6.24 5.90 7.80
CA GLU A 42 -5.63 6.56 8.96
C GLU A 42 -6.22 7.95 9.26
N LEU A 43 -6.58 8.71 8.22
CA LEU A 43 -7.24 10.00 8.37
C LEU A 43 -8.67 9.86 8.90
N GLY A 44 -9.38 8.78 8.56
CA GLY A 44 -10.76 8.58 8.99
C GLY A 44 -11.65 9.80 8.65
N PHE A 45 -12.25 10.41 9.67
CA PHE A 45 -13.07 11.62 9.51
C PHE A 45 -12.27 12.88 9.15
N ASP A 46 -10.97 12.93 9.45
CA ASP A 46 -10.12 14.07 9.11
C ASP A 46 -9.87 14.19 7.60
N TYR A 47 -10.13 13.14 6.82
CA TYR A 47 -10.11 13.22 5.35
C TYR A 47 -11.21 14.15 4.81
N GLY A 48 -12.37 14.21 5.48
CA GLY A 48 -13.39 15.23 5.24
C GLY A 48 -14.28 15.05 3.99
N MET A 49 -14.31 13.87 3.36
CA MET A 49 -15.16 13.60 2.19
C MET A 49 -16.66 13.62 2.49
N LYS A 50 -17.08 13.45 3.75
CA LYS A 50 -18.49 13.40 4.16
C LYS A 50 -19.30 14.58 3.65
N LYS A 51 -18.68 15.77 3.55
CA LYS A 51 -19.31 17.00 3.03
C LYS A 51 -19.58 16.95 1.52
N ALA A 52 -18.73 16.26 0.76
CA ALA A 52 -18.85 16.10 -0.69
C ALA A 52 -19.60 14.82 -1.10
N SER A 53 -19.80 13.90 -0.15
CA SER A 53 -20.47 12.63 -0.35
C SER A 53 -21.99 12.80 -0.43
N GLY A 54 -22.60 12.45 -1.57
CA GLY A 54 -24.06 12.52 -1.75
C GLY A 54 -24.85 11.60 -0.82
N ILE A 55 -24.18 10.61 -0.21
CA ILE A 55 -24.75 9.66 0.77
C ILE A 55 -24.35 9.97 2.22
N GLY A 56 -23.64 11.09 2.46
CA GLY A 56 -23.24 11.50 3.81
C GLY A 56 -22.28 10.54 4.52
N LYS A 57 -21.56 9.69 3.76
CA LYS A 57 -20.52 8.79 4.28
C LYS A 57 -19.13 9.28 3.93
N GLU A 58 -18.20 9.10 4.86
CA GLU A 58 -16.78 9.37 4.67
C GLU A 58 -16.12 8.35 3.72
N TRP A 59 -14.92 8.63 3.21
CA TRP A 59 -14.26 7.71 2.27
C TRP A 59 -14.04 6.32 2.86
N PHE A 60 -13.56 6.24 4.12
CA PHE A 60 -13.26 4.97 4.77
C PHE A 60 -14.52 4.11 4.95
N GLU A 61 -15.65 4.73 5.31
CA GLU A 61 -16.93 4.04 5.44
C GLU A 61 -17.38 3.42 4.11
N GLN A 62 -17.10 4.08 2.99
CA GLN A 62 -17.43 3.58 1.65
C GLN A 62 -16.46 2.47 1.20
N ALA A 63 -15.17 2.60 1.52
CA ALA A 63 -14.16 1.58 1.25
C ALA A 63 -14.46 0.29 2.04
N ASP A 64 -14.83 0.41 3.32
CA ASP A 64 -15.22 -0.71 4.17
C ASP A 64 -16.51 -1.38 3.67
N ALA A 65 -17.48 -0.60 3.18
CA ALA A 65 -18.70 -1.15 2.58
C ALA A 65 -18.39 -1.98 1.31
N LEU A 66 -17.50 -1.48 0.44
CA LEU A 66 -17.05 -2.26 -0.72
C LEU A 66 -16.29 -3.52 -0.30
N ALA A 67 -15.40 -3.41 0.69
CA ALA A 67 -14.64 -4.54 1.21
C ALA A 67 -15.54 -5.62 1.80
N ALA A 68 -16.60 -5.24 2.52
CA ALA A 68 -17.60 -6.16 3.06
C ALA A 68 -18.43 -6.82 1.95
N TYR A 69 -18.83 -6.06 0.93
CA TYR A 69 -19.64 -6.56 -0.19
C TYR A 69 -18.94 -7.68 -0.99
N VAL A 70 -17.61 -7.62 -1.12
CA VAL A 70 -16.84 -8.63 -1.87
C VAL A 70 -16.55 -9.91 -1.09
N VAL A 71 -16.82 -9.95 0.22
CA VAL A 71 -16.66 -11.17 1.03
C VAL A 71 -17.57 -12.29 0.47
N GLY A 72 -17.02 -13.50 0.40
CA GLY A 72 -17.67 -14.68 -0.18
C GLY A 72 -17.66 -14.76 -1.71
N LYS A 73 -17.10 -13.75 -2.39
CA LYS A 73 -16.88 -13.75 -3.84
C LYS A 73 -15.46 -14.19 -4.19
N THR A 74 -15.29 -14.75 -5.38
CA THR A 74 -14.00 -14.96 -6.03
C THR A 74 -13.53 -13.68 -6.71
N GLY A 75 -12.23 -13.59 -7.04
CA GLY A 75 -11.70 -12.47 -7.82
C GLY A 75 -12.40 -12.28 -9.18
N GLN A 76 -12.82 -13.37 -9.83
CA GLN A 76 -13.56 -13.33 -11.09
C GLN A 76 -14.96 -12.72 -10.90
N GLU A 77 -15.68 -13.11 -9.85
CA GLU A 77 -16.98 -12.52 -9.52
C GLU A 77 -16.86 -11.02 -9.18
N VAL A 78 -15.77 -10.61 -8.53
CA VAL A 78 -15.51 -9.19 -8.26
C VAL A 78 -15.32 -8.38 -9.54
N LEU A 79 -14.65 -8.94 -10.55
CA LEU A 79 -14.50 -8.29 -11.87
C LEU A 79 -15.84 -8.10 -12.60
N GLN A 80 -16.89 -8.84 -12.23
CA GLN A 80 -18.22 -8.73 -12.82
C GLN A 80 -19.14 -7.74 -12.09
N ILE A 81 -18.65 -7.03 -11.06
CA ILE A 81 -19.45 -6.01 -10.37
C ILE A 81 -19.85 -4.92 -11.36
N PRO A 82 -21.15 -4.64 -11.55
CA PRO A 82 -21.59 -3.72 -12.57
C PRO A 82 -21.24 -2.27 -12.21
N LEU A 83 -20.76 -1.54 -13.22
CA LEU A 83 -20.35 -0.14 -13.10
C LEU A 83 -21.21 0.77 -13.97
N THR A 84 -21.39 2.00 -13.50
CA THR A 84 -21.90 3.08 -14.34
C THR A 84 -20.82 3.56 -15.32
N GLN A 85 -21.19 4.38 -16.30
CA GLN A 85 -20.20 5.07 -17.16
C GLN A 85 -19.22 5.96 -16.36
N GLY A 86 -19.58 6.37 -15.14
CA GLY A 86 -18.73 7.15 -14.23
C GLY A 86 -17.75 6.31 -13.41
N ASN A 87 -17.68 4.99 -13.62
CA ASN A 87 -16.88 4.02 -12.84
C ASN A 87 -17.29 3.90 -11.36
N THR A 88 -18.51 4.29 -11.02
CA THR A 88 -19.13 4.03 -9.71
C THR A 88 -19.96 2.75 -9.76
N ALA A 89 -20.36 2.21 -8.60
CA ALA A 89 -21.25 1.04 -8.56
C ALA A 89 -22.58 1.31 -9.29
N ALA A 90 -23.06 0.31 -10.04
CA ALA A 90 -24.43 0.25 -10.56
C ALA A 90 -25.30 -0.80 -9.84
N ASP A 91 -24.68 -1.64 -8.99
CA ASP A 91 -25.36 -2.62 -8.15
C ASP A 91 -26.18 -1.93 -7.04
N GLN A 92 -27.45 -2.29 -6.91
CA GLN A 92 -28.38 -1.69 -5.95
C GLN A 92 -27.93 -1.87 -4.48
N ASP A 93 -27.22 -2.95 -4.18
CA ASP A 93 -26.72 -3.22 -2.82
C ASP A 93 -25.53 -2.32 -2.47
N LEU A 94 -24.83 -1.79 -3.48
CA LEU A 94 -23.68 -0.90 -3.31
C LEU A 94 -24.04 0.59 -3.39
N ILE A 95 -25.00 1.00 -4.24
CA ILE A 95 -25.25 2.44 -4.48
C ILE A 95 -25.64 3.22 -3.22
N ALA A 96 -26.29 2.58 -2.25
CA ALA A 96 -26.68 3.21 -0.99
C ALA A 96 -25.49 3.43 -0.04
N SER A 97 -24.37 2.76 -0.27
CA SER A 97 -23.20 2.75 0.61
C SER A 97 -21.91 3.18 -0.06
N VAL A 98 -21.85 3.24 -1.39
CA VAL A 98 -20.61 3.49 -2.14
C VAL A 98 -20.90 4.39 -3.35
N THR A 99 -20.31 5.59 -3.32
CA THR A 99 -20.37 6.59 -4.40
C THR A 99 -19.00 6.92 -4.99
N ILE A 100 -17.92 6.43 -4.38
CA ILE A 100 -16.57 6.57 -4.92
C ILE A 100 -16.45 5.77 -6.23
N LYS A 101 -15.49 6.14 -7.08
CA LYS A 101 -15.13 5.32 -8.24
C LYS A 101 -14.52 4.02 -7.73
N ILE A 102 -15.08 2.88 -8.14
CA ILE A 102 -14.66 1.56 -7.64
C ILE A 102 -13.92 0.70 -8.65
N ASN A 103 -13.86 1.08 -9.93
CA ASN A 103 -13.13 0.30 -10.95
C ASN A 103 -11.68 -0.03 -10.53
N PRO A 104 -10.86 0.93 -10.04
CA PRO A 104 -9.50 0.60 -9.61
C PRO A 104 -9.44 -0.36 -8.42
N TYR A 105 -10.41 -0.29 -7.50
CA TYR A 105 -10.47 -1.20 -6.35
C TYR A 105 -10.93 -2.60 -6.77
N ILE A 106 -11.86 -2.72 -7.71
CA ILE A 106 -12.27 -4.00 -8.31
C ILE A 106 -11.06 -4.71 -8.94
N GLU A 107 -10.31 -4.00 -9.78
CA GLU A 107 -9.10 -4.52 -10.40
C GLU A 107 -8.04 -4.90 -9.36
N GLY A 108 -7.83 -4.05 -8.35
CA GLY A 108 -6.90 -4.31 -7.26
C GLY A 108 -7.28 -5.52 -6.40
N ILE A 109 -8.57 -5.69 -6.08
CA ILE A 109 -9.10 -6.83 -5.34
C ILE A 109 -8.91 -8.12 -6.14
N ALA A 110 -9.23 -8.12 -7.44
CA ALA A 110 -9.07 -9.28 -8.30
C ALA A 110 -7.59 -9.70 -8.38
N LYS A 111 -6.68 -8.75 -8.60
CA LYS A 111 -5.22 -8.99 -8.57
C LYS A 111 -4.75 -9.51 -7.21
N ALA A 112 -5.31 -8.99 -6.11
CA ALA A 112 -4.96 -9.47 -4.77
C ALA A 112 -5.46 -10.90 -4.51
N CYS A 113 -6.58 -11.31 -5.12
CA CYS A 113 -7.03 -12.71 -5.08
C CYS A 113 -6.11 -13.61 -5.90
N GLU A 114 -5.74 -13.19 -7.12
CA GLU A 114 -4.84 -13.93 -8.00
C GLU A 114 -3.45 -14.16 -7.37
N ASN A 115 -2.94 -13.15 -6.66
CA ASN A 115 -1.62 -13.19 -6.02
C ASN A 115 -1.63 -13.71 -4.58
N ALA A 116 -2.80 -14.10 -4.04
CA ALA A 116 -2.89 -14.65 -2.69
C ALA A 116 -2.11 -15.97 -2.61
N LYS A 117 -1.39 -16.16 -1.49
CA LYS A 117 -0.59 -17.36 -1.24
C LYS A 117 -0.93 -17.90 0.14
N GLU A 118 -0.87 -19.23 0.28
CA GLU A 118 -0.93 -19.87 1.59
C GLU A 118 0.36 -19.55 2.36
N MET A 119 0.21 -18.83 3.48
CA MET A 119 1.35 -18.29 4.25
C MET A 119 1.24 -18.53 5.77
N GLY A 120 0.28 -19.37 6.20
CA GLY A 120 0.08 -19.74 7.60
C GLY A 120 -1.16 -19.14 8.28
N ALA A 121 -1.88 -18.25 7.60
CA ALA A 121 -3.16 -17.73 8.05
C ALA A 121 -4.20 -18.86 8.22
N LYS A 122 -5.03 -18.76 9.26
CA LYS A 122 -6.06 -19.75 9.61
C LYS A 122 -7.44 -19.09 9.64
N ALA A 123 -8.48 -19.92 9.57
CA ALA A 123 -9.85 -19.46 9.79
C ALA A 123 -9.97 -18.75 11.15
N GLY A 124 -10.48 -17.51 11.13
CA GLY A 124 -10.60 -16.65 12.31
C GLY A 124 -9.43 -15.67 12.52
N ASP A 125 -8.35 -15.77 11.74
CA ASP A 125 -7.32 -14.74 11.72
C ASP A 125 -7.84 -13.46 11.07
N GLY A 126 -7.53 -12.31 11.65
CA GLY A 126 -7.91 -11.01 11.11
C GLY A 126 -6.90 -10.44 10.13
N LEU A 127 -7.37 -9.84 9.03
CA LEU A 127 -6.54 -9.16 8.04
C LEU A 127 -6.37 -7.67 8.36
N SER A 128 -5.14 -7.16 8.22
CA SER A 128 -4.85 -5.74 8.37
C SER A 128 -3.76 -5.26 7.42
N ILE A 129 -3.78 -3.96 7.12
CA ILE A 129 -2.82 -3.28 6.25
C ILE A 129 -2.26 -2.07 6.99
N GLY A 130 -0.98 -1.80 6.79
CA GLY A 130 -0.30 -0.61 7.30
C GLY A 130 0.63 -0.06 6.22
N SER A 131 0.84 1.26 6.24
CA SER A 131 1.74 1.91 5.29
C SER A 131 2.57 3.01 5.94
N VAL A 132 3.78 3.19 5.43
CA VAL A 132 4.66 4.32 5.76
C VAL A 132 4.96 5.01 4.45
N THR A 133 4.62 6.28 4.35
CA THR A 133 4.86 7.07 3.14
C THR A 133 5.69 8.30 3.48
N SER A 134 6.66 8.57 2.63
CA SER A 134 7.54 9.73 2.73
C SER A 134 7.63 10.43 1.38
N ALA A 135 7.70 11.76 1.43
CA ALA A 135 8.05 12.58 0.29
C ALA A 135 9.37 13.33 0.47
N ALA A 136 10.12 13.01 1.54
CA ALA A 136 11.31 13.75 1.95
C ALA A 136 12.46 13.71 0.92
N ALA A 137 12.40 12.79 -0.04
CA ALA A 137 13.34 12.73 -1.16
C ALA A 137 13.06 13.80 -2.23
N SER A 138 11.94 14.52 -2.14
CA SER A 138 11.61 15.61 -3.06
C SER A 138 12.60 16.76 -2.94
N LYS A 139 12.95 17.38 -4.08
CA LYS A 139 13.94 18.45 -4.15
C LYS A 139 13.64 19.43 -5.27
N ASP A 140 14.05 20.67 -5.06
CA ASP A 140 14.02 21.71 -6.07
C ASP A 140 14.87 21.37 -7.29
N ALA A 141 14.54 22.01 -8.41
CA ALA A 141 15.46 22.11 -9.53
C ALA A 141 16.61 23.08 -9.19
N ALA A 142 17.77 22.80 -9.79
CA ALA A 142 18.94 23.67 -9.82
C ALA A 142 19.26 24.07 -11.27
N ALA A 143 20.27 24.92 -11.46
CA ALA A 143 20.64 25.40 -12.79
C ALA A 143 21.07 24.27 -13.75
N ASP A 144 21.68 23.22 -13.20
CA ASP A 144 22.27 22.07 -13.92
C ASP A 144 21.69 20.72 -13.47
N ALA A 145 20.62 20.72 -12.66
CA ALA A 145 19.97 19.51 -12.18
C ALA A 145 18.45 19.64 -12.15
N ALA A 146 17.75 18.60 -12.59
CA ALA A 146 16.30 18.52 -12.51
C ALA A 146 15.84 18.45 -11.04
N GLY A 147 14.72 19.11 -10.76
CA GLY A 147 13.96 18.90 -9.54
C GLY A 147 13.20 17.58 -9.62
N GLU A 148 12.73 17.13 -8.46
CA GLU A 148 12.08 15.83 -8.33
C GLU A 148 11.00 15.91 -7.24
N ALA A 149 9.76 15.64 -7.63
CA ALA A 149 8.66 15.36 -6.72
C ALA A 149 8.60 13.85 -6.53
N ALA A 150 9.09 13.35 -5.39
CA ALA A 150 9.27 11.93 -5.12
C ALA A 150 8.42 11.49 -3.92
N ILE A 151 7.74 10.35 -4.08
CA ILE A 151 6.99 9.67 -3.04
C ILE A 151 7.49 8.23 -2.96
N SER A 152 7.85 7.79 -1.76
CA SER A 152 8.14 6.39 -1.45
C SER A 152 7.14 5.89 -0.43
N SER A 153 6.53 4.74 -0.70
CA SER A 153 5.61 4.06 0.22
C SER A 153 6.07 2.65 0.48
N THR A 154 6.14 2.28 1.76
CA THR A 154 6.36 0.92 2.25
C THR A 154 5.04 0.39 2.81
N PHE A 155 4.66 -0.83 2.44
CA PHE A 155 3.40 -1.46 2.79
C PHE A 155 3.63 -2.75 3.56
N ALA A 156 2.78 -3.01 4.55
CA ALA A 156 2.67 -4.29 5.24
C ALA A 156 1.23 -4.77 5.20
N VAL A 157 1.03 -6.02 4.80
CA VAL A 157 -0.24 -6.74 4.95
C VAL A 157 0.02 -7.90 5.89
N VAL A 158 -0.75 -7.97 6.98
CA VAL A 158 -0.60 -9.02 7.99
C VAL A 158 -1.92 -9.69 8.28
N THR A 159 -1.87 -11.00 8.48
CA THR A 159 -2.91 -11.73 9.20
C THR A 159 -2.43 -11.96 10.63
N LYS A 160 -3.36 -11.93 11.59
CA LYS A 160 -3.06 -12.11 13.01
C LYS A 160 -4.13 -12.92 13.72
N ASP A 161 -3.72 -13.70 14.70
CA ASP A 161 -4.64 -14.44 15.54
C ASP A 161 -5.42 -13.53 16.50
N GLY A 162 -6.33 -14.10 17.30
CA GLY A 162 -7.12 -13.36 18.28
C GLY A 162 -6.32 -12.69 19.40
N ASN A 163 -5.02 -13.00 19.54
CA ASN A 163 -4.11 -12.36 20.50
C ASN A 163 -3.23 -11.28 19.83
N GLY A 164 -3.45 -10.98 18.55
CA GLY A 164 -2.65 -10.03 17.80
C GLY A 164 -1.26 -10.55 17.41
N VAL A 165 -1.06 -11.88 17.40
CA VAL A 165 0.17 -12.52 16.95
C VAL A 165 0.11 -12.73 15.44
N ILE A 166 1.13 -12.29 14.70
CA ILE A 166 1.21 -12.42 13.25
C ILE A 166 1.20 -13.90 12.84
N THR A 167 0.30 -14.27 11.94
CA THR A 167 0.25 -15.60 11.30
C THR A 167 0.76 -15.60 9.86
N SER A 168 0.70 -14.45 9.18
CA SER A 168 1.31 -14.22 7.86
C SER A 168 1.66 -12.75 7.69
N CYS A 169 2.73 -12.47 6.93
CA CYS A 169 3.16 -11.12 6.64
C CYS A 169 3.64 -11.02 5.18
N VAL A 170 3.18 -9.99 4.48
CA VAL A 170 3.66 -9.59 3.15
C VAL A 170 4.11 -8.14 3.22
N LEU A 171 5.29 -7.87 2.69
CA LEU A 171 5.88 -6.54 2.58
C LEU A 171 6.02 -6.17 1.11
N ASP A 172 5.76 -4.90 0.79
CA ASP A 172 5.99 -4.35 -0.54
C ASP A 172 6.41 -2.88 -0.42
N ALA A 173 6.95 -2.32 -1.48
CA ALA A 173 7.23 -0.89 -1.56
C ALA A 173 7.00 -0.37 -2.98
N LEU A 174 6.67 0.92 -3.08
CA LEU A 174 6.43 1.62 -4.33
C LEU A 174 7.22 2.93 -4.28
N ASN A 175 7.93 3.25 -5.36
CA ASN A 175 8.52 4.56 -5.55
C ASN A 175 7.88 5.20 -6.77
N ALA A 176 7.39 6.42 -6.61
CA ALA A 176 6.83 7.25 -7.66
C ALA A 176 7.58 8.58 -7.69
N SER A 177 7.94 9.07 -8.88
CA SER A 177 8.60 10.36 -9.00
C SER A 177 8.22 11.08 -10.29
N VAL A 178 8.08 12.39 -10.22
CA VAL A 178 7.99 13.28 -11.39
C VAL A 178 9.15 14.26 -11.34
N LYS A 179 9.97 14.28 -12.40
CA LYS A 179 11.04 15.27 -12.56
C LYS A 179 10.55 16.49 -13.31
N PHE A 180 11.09 17.64 -12.94
CA PHE A 180 10.79 18.93 -13.57
C PHE A 180 12.07 19.78 -13.68
N ASP A 181 12.10 20.72 -14.61
CA ASP A 181 13.22 21.63 -14.81
C ASP A 181 13.13 22.92 -13.96
N ALA A 182 14.12 23.81 -14.08
CA ALA A 182 14.15 25.09 -13.38
C ALA A 182 13.04 26.08 -13.80
N LYS A 183 12.22 25.72 -14.79
CA LYS A 183 11.03 26.46 -15.23
C LYS A 183 9.74 25.73 -14.86
N GLY A 184 9.82 24.73 -13.97
CA GLY A 184 8.68 23.91 -13.55
C GLY A 184 8.11 23.05 -14.67
N GLN A 185 8.81 22.84 -15.79
CA GLN A 185 8.34 21.99 -16.87
C GLN A 185 8.62 20.54 -16.54
N ILE A 186 7.60 19.68 -16.62
CA ILE A 186 7.75 18.24 -16.41
C ILE A 186 8.67 17.66 -17.50
N THR A 187 9.69 16.92 -17.07
CA THR A 187 10.67 16.27 -17.95
C THR A 187 10.58 14.74 -17.92
N SER A 188 9.80 14.18 -16.99
CA SER A 188 9.54 12.74 -16.93
C SER A 188 8.50 12.31 -17.95
N ASP A 189 8.62 11.06 -18.43
CA ASP A 189 7.54 10.40 -19.15
C ASP A 189 6.43 10.02 -18.16
N LEU A 190 5.26 10.65 -18.33
CA LEU A 190 4.08 10.41 -17.48
C LEU A 190 3.24 9.21 -17.94
N THR A 191 3.62 8.56 -19.03
CA THR A 191 2.88 7.41 -19.58
C THR A 191 3.39 6.06 -19.05
N GLN A 192 4.56 6.04 -18.42
CA GLN A 192 5.11 4.81 -17.84
C GLN A 192 4.29 4.36 -16.63
N PRO A 193 3.85 3.09 -16.59
CA PRO A 193 3.19 2.56 -15.43
C PRO A 193 4.16 2.51 -14.25
N ILE A 194 3.67 2.86 -13.07
CA ILE A 194 4.42 2.72 -11.82
C ILE A 194 4.09 1.34 -11.24
N ALA A 195 5.11 0.52 -11.02
CA ALA A 195 4.99 -0.81 -10.44
C ALA A 195 5.63 -0.86 -9.05
N SER A 196 5.04 -1.63 -8.14
CA SER A 196 5.66 -1.91 -6.85
C SER A 196 6.87 -2.82 -7.01
N LYS A 197 7.72 -2.89 -6.00
CA LYS A 197 8.93 -3.72 -6.03
C LYS A 197 8.61 -5.20 -6.09
N ASN A 198 7.49 -5.67 -5.52
CA ASN A 198 7.05 -7.04 -5.71
C ASN A 198 6.56 -7.31 -7.14
N VAL A 199 5.90 -6.34 -7.79
CA VAL A 199 5.49 -6.47 -9.20
C VAL A 199 6.71 -6.46 -10.13
N LEU A 200 7.72 -5.64 -9.83
CA LEU A 200 8.97 -5.58 -10.59
C LEU A 200 9.80 -6.87 -10.44
N GLY A 201 9.87 -7.44 -9.24
CA GLY A 201 10.72 -8.61 -8.97
C GLY A 201 12.17 -8.38 -9.39
N ASP A 202 12.75 -9.28 -10.18
CA ASP A 202 14.11 -9.13 -10.73
C ASP A 202 14.29 -7.88 -11.61
N ALA A 203 13.22 -7.35 -12.21
CA ALA A 203 13.32 -6.12 -13.02
C ALA A 203 13.63 -4.88 -12.18
N TYR A 204 13.51 -4.94 -10.84
CA TYR A 204 13.96 -3.88 -9.96
C TYR A 204 15.49 -3.73 -9.95
N GLY A 205 16.24 -4.84 -10.15
CA GLY A 205 17.68 -4.83 -10.39
C GLY A 205 18.54 -4.58 -9.15
N MET A 206 18.08 -4.93 -7.95
CA MET A 206 18.85 -4.75 -6.72
C MET A 206 19.90 -5.86 -6.53
N ARG A 207 19.76 -7.02 -7.16
CA ARG A 207 20.59 -8.21 -6.90
C ARG A 207 22.09 -7.92 -6.91
N GLY A 208 22.56 -7.13 -7.89
CA GLY A 208 23.97 -6.78 -8.02
C GLY A 208 24.52 -5.83 -6.96
N SER A 209 23.66 -5.06 -6.28
CA SER A 209 24.05 -4.14 -5.20
C SER A 209 23.77 -4.71 -3.80
N SER A 210 22.99 -5.79 -3.72
CA SER A 210 22.70 -6.52 -2.48
C SER A 210 23.91 -7.32 -2.01
N LYS A 211 24.31 -7.15 -0.74
CA LYS A 211 25.39 -7.96 -0.16
C LYS A 211 25.00 -9.44 0.02
N LEU A 212 23.71 -9.76 -0.08
CA LEU A 212 23.18 -11.12 -0.02
C LEU A 212 23.00 -11.75 -1.41
N GLY A 213 23.21 -11.00 -2.49
CA GLY A 213 22.88 -11.47 -3.85
C GLY A 213 21.39 -11.72 -4.05
N LEU A 214 20.55 -11.03 -3.28
CA LEU A 214 19.09 -11.14 -3.31
C LEU A 214 18.45 -9.86 -3.88
N GLU A 215 17.37 -10.02 -4.61
CA GLU A 215 16.51 -8.91 -4.98
C GLU A 215 15.75 -8.31 -3.79
N TRP A 216 15.15 -7.14 -4.01
CA TRP A 216 14.43 -6.44 -2.95
C TRP A 216 13.25 -7.27 -2.40
N ASN A 217 12.46 -7.87 -3.29
CA ASN A 217 11.27 -8.66 -2.93
C ASN A 217 11.67 -9.95 -2.17
N GLU A 218 12.80 -10.56 -2.51
CA GLU A 218 13.34 -11.72 -1.78
C GLU A 218 13.77 -11.35 -0.36
N GLN A 219 14.45 -10.22 -0.19
CA GLN A 219 14.85 -9.70 1.13
C GLN A 219 13.63 -9.32 1.98
N ALA A 220 12.64 -8.65 1.38
CA ALA A 220 11.40 -8.29 2.05
C ALA A 220 10.62 -9.54 2.51
N ALA A 221 10.55 -10.58 1.67
CA ALA A 221 9.94 -11.85 2.03
C ALA A 221 10.70 -12.60 3.15
N ASN A 222 12.03 -12.55 3.16
CA ASN A 222 12.83 -13.13 4.23
C ASN A 222 12.61 -12.40 5.56
N PHE A 223 12.61 -11.06 5.55
CA PHE A 223 12.29 -10.28 6.75
C PHE A 223 10.86 -10.57 7.25
N ALA A 224 9.87 -10.64 6.35
CA ALA A 224 8.49 -10.94 6.70
C ALA A 224 8.32 -12.32 7.39
N LYS A 225 9.15 -13.32 7.07
CA LYS A 225 9.13 -14.61 7.77
C LYS A 225 9.56 -14.48 9.23
N LEU A 226 10.48 -13.56 9.54
CA LEU A 226 10.94 -13.33 10.92
C LEU A 226 9.86 -12.72 11.81
N THR A 227 8.80 -12.15 11.22
CA THR A 227 7.74 -11.46 11.97
C THR A 227 6.61 -12.40 12.36
N VAL A 228 6.49 -13.57 11.70
CA VAL A 228 5.51 -14.60 12.05
C VAL A 228 5.74 -15.11 13.47
N GLY A 229 4.65 -15.24 14.25
CA GLY A 229 4.71 -15.60 15.66
C GLY A 229 5.04 -14.44 16.61
N LYS A 230 5.14 -13.21 16.10
CA LYS A 230 5.36 -12.00 16.92
C LYS A 230 4.10 -11.15 17.04
N ASN A 231 3.93 -10.51 18.18
CA ASN A 231 2.96 -9.43 18.38
C ASN A 231 3.60 -8.05 18.15
N ARG A 232 2.80 -6.99 18.27
CA ARG A 232 3.24 -5.61 18.00
C ARG A 232 4.44 -5.16 18.82
N ASP A 233 4.45 -5.43 20.12
CA ASP A 233 5.53 -5.00 21.00
C ASP A 233 6.84 -5.71 20.64
N GLN A 234 6.75 -7.00 20.29
CA GLN A 234 7.90 -7.76 19.81
C GLN A 234 8.41 -7.27 18.45
N ILE A 235 7.53 -6.77 17.57
CA ILE A 235 7.92 -6.14 16.30
C ILE A 235 8.65 -4.81 16.55
N LEU A 236 8.11 -3.95 17.41
CA LEU A 236 8.74 -2.68 17.77
C LEU A 236 10.07 -2.86 18.51
N GLY A 237 10.20 -3.95 19.27
CA GLY A 237 11.42 -4.31 19.99
C GLY A 237 12.43 -5.15 19.21
N MET A 238 12.24 -5.36 17.90
CA MET A 238 13.19 -6.16 17.10
C MET A 238 14.59 -5.50 17.08
N ASP A 239 15.62 -6.30 17.33
CA ASP A 239 17.00 -5.88 17.11
C ASP A 239 17.32 -5.92 15.60
N LEU A 240 17.25 -4.75 14.96
CA LEU A 240 17.50 -4.62 13.53
C LEU A 240 18.98 -4.77 13.13
N ALA A 241 19.89 -4.75 14.10
CA ALA A 241 21.30 -5.09 13.89
C ALA A 241 21.61 -6.57 14.19
N GLY A 242 20.62 -7.31 14.70
CA GLY A 242 20.75 -8.72 15.07
C GLY A 242 21.02 -9.62 13.87
N ALA A 243 21.71 -10.74 14.13
CA ALA A 243 22.19 -11.68 13.11
C ALA A 243 21.07 -12.19 12.18
N ASP A 244 19.88 -12.47 12.73
CA ASP A 244 18.73 -12.95 11.96
C ASP A 244 18.23 -11.89 10.97
N VAL A 245 18.17 -10.62 11.39
CA VAL A 245 17.71 -9.53 10.53
C VAL A 245 18.74 -9.26 9.43
N VAL A 246 20.02 -9.10 9.78
CA VAL A 246 21.07 -8.76 8.80
C VAL A 246 21.37 -9.90 7.81
N SER A 247 21.08 -11.15 8.18
CA SER A 247 21.14 -12.29 7.25
C SER A 247 19.89 -12.40 6.37
N SER A 248 18.76 -11.85 6.80
CA SER A 248 17.52 -11.81 6.00
C SER A 248 17.49 -10.69 4.96
N ALA A 249 18.02 -9.51 5.30
CA ALA A 249 17.90 -8.30 4.52
C ALA A 249 19.08 -7.34 4.75
N THR A 250 19.49 -6.67 3.68
CA THR A 250 20.51 -5.59 3.69
C THR A 250 19.93 -4.22 3.39
N ILE A 251 18.64 -4.17 3.03
CA ILE A 251 17.85 -2.95 2.90
C ILE A 251 17.52 -2.36 4.27
N HIS A 252 17.17 -1.07 4.29
CA HIS A 252 16.66 -0.43 5.50
C HIS A 252 15.32 -1.06 5.91
N THR A 253 15.28 -1.67 7.09
CA THR A 253 14.11 -2.40 7.62
C THR A 253 13.27 -1.59 8.61
N ASN A 254 13.69 -0.37 8.96
CA ASN A 254 12.94 0.51 9.88
C ASN A 254 11.51 0.77 9.39
N GLU A 255 11.33 1.01 8.10
CA GLU A 255 10.00 1.22 7.52
C GLU A 255 9.16 -0.06 7.48
N PHE A 256 9.78 -1.25 7.40
CA PHE A 256 9.06 -2.51 7.55
C PHE A 256 8.48 -2.66 8.94
N VAL A 257 9.29 -2.42 9.98
CA VAL A 257 8.82 -2.46 11.37
C VAL A 257 7.68 -1.47 11.57
N ALA A 258 7.83 -0.23 11.10
CA ALA A 258 6.81 0.80 11.24
C ALA A 258 5.51 0.46 10.48
N ALA A 259 5.59 -0.05 9.25
CA ALA A 259 4.41 -0.46 8.48
C ALA A 259 3.69 -1.65 9.14
N ILE A 260 4.43 -2.65 9.63
CA ILE A 260 3.85 -3.80 10.35
C ILE A 260 3.21 -3.35 11.66
N ALA A 261 3.88 -2.50 12.43
CA ALA A 261 3.34 -1.98 13.69
C ALA A 261 2.03 -1.21 13.47
N LYS A 262 1.95 -0.38 12.41
CA LYS A 262 0.70 0.27 11.99
C LYS A 262 -0.39 -0.73 11.61
N ALA A 263 -0.06 -1.79 10.88
CA ALA A 263 -1.03 -2.84 10.54
C ALA A 263 -1.56 -3.57 11.77
N LEU A 264 -0.72 -3.75 12.80
CA LEU A 264 -1.12 -4.43 14.03
C LEU A 264 -2.03 -3.57 14.91
N GLY A 265 -1.95 -2.23 14.82
CA GLY A 265 -2.65 -1.26 15.66
C GLY A 265 -1.80 -0.83 16.84
#